data_AF-A0A6I7P381-F1
#
_entry.id   AF-A0A6I7P381-F1
#
_cell.length_a   1.000
_cell.length_b   1.000
_cell.length_c   1.000
_cell.angle_alpha   90.00
_cell.angle_beta   90.00
_cell.angle_gamma   90.00
#
_symmetry.space_group_name_H-M   'P 1'
#
loop_
_entity.id
_entity.type
_entity.pdbx_description
1 polymer ?
#
loop_
_entity_poly.entity_id
_entity_poly.type
_entity_poly.pdbx_seq_one_letter_code
_entity_poly.pdbx_strand_id
1 'polypeptide(L)'
;MNTLLESLVMLFTTPISFAENGVSFSPWQILVQVLLPLLLVYLAYRLLRLVVRRVLLLAEVSDQTRDAVLNWIRRAYLLLFPLLVISFAGRLLGAEIFGLIGQVIGVLNEPFFESGTTRLSVITLLLLVPIFAFASWVSHLTKQAVESRLLERIGLDPARRFSIASLIRYAVLVIVMVIGFSMVGINLSSLAVMFGVLGIGIGFGLQSVVAN
;
A
#
# COMPACT_ATOMS: atom_id res chain seq x y z
N MET A 1 27.81 -26.84 -36.93
CA MET A 1 26.50 -26.99 -36.25
C MET A 1 26.56 -26.77 -34.74
N ASN A 2 27.73 -26.77 -34.08
CA ASN A 2 27.82 -26.58 -32.62
C ASN A 2 27.82 -25.11 -32.17
N THR A 3 28.35 -24.18 -32.97
CA THR A 3 28.53 -22.78 -32.57
C THR A 3 27.22 -22.01 -32.37
N LEU A 4 26.18 -22.30 -33.18
CA LEU A 4 24.84 -21.70 -33.03
C LEU A 4 24.09 -22.26 -31.81
N LEU A 5 24.27 -23.55 -31.52
CA LEU A 5 23.69 -24.17 -30.34
C LEU A 5 24.35 -23.64 -29.05
N GLU A 6 25.67 -23.47 -29.06
CA GLU A 6 26.42 -22.91 -27.92
C GLU A 6 26.05 -21.44 -27.67
N SER A 7 25.90 -20.63 -28.72
CA SER A 7 25.48 -19.23 -28.57
C SER A 7 24.02 -19.09 -28.14
N LEU A 8 23.12 -19.97 -28.57
CA LEU A 8 21.76 -20.05 -28.04
C LEU A 8 21.76 -20.47 -26.57
N VAL A 9 22.51 -21.51 -26.19
CA VAL A 9 22.62 -21.96 -24.80
C VAL A 9 23.20 -20.87 -23.90
N MET A 10 24.22 -20.14 -24.34
CA MET A 10 24.74 -18.99 -23.59
C MET A 10 23.69 -17.90 -23.43
N LEU A 11 22.94 -17.54 -24.48
CA LEU A 11 21.89 -16.51 -24.40
C LEU A 11 20.77 -16.86 -23.39
N PHE A 12 20.47 -18.15 -23.20
CA PHE A 12 19.45 -18.61 -22.24
C PHE A 12 19.97 -18.86 -20.83
N THR A 13 21.28 -19.09 -20.67
CA THR A 13 21.91 -19.40 -19.38
C THR A 13 22.59 -18.20 -18.73
N THR A 14 22.90 -17.16 -19.49
CA THR A 14 23.42 -15.93 -18.91
C THR A 14 22.34 -15.26 -18.06
N PRO A 15 22.63 -14.97 -16.78
CA PRO A 15 21.75 -14.13 -15.98
C PRO A 15 21.67 -12.77 -16.65
N ILE A 16 20.48 -12.36 -17.07
CA ILE A 16 20.28 -11.01 -17.57
C ILE A 16 20.22 -10.13 -16.32
N SER A 17 21.34 -9.51 -15.99
CA SER A 17 21.44 -8.59 -14.86
C SER A 17 20.82 -7.26 -15.25
N PHE A 18 19.62 -6.99 -14.76
CA PHE A 18 19.04 -5.65 -14.86
C PHE A 18 19.48 -4.88 -13.60
N ALA A 19 20.50 -4.05 -13.79
CA ALA A 19 21.11 -3.14 -12.81
C ALA A 19 22.04 -3.75 -11.75
N GLU A 20 22.97 -2.92 -11.26
CA GLU A 20 24.03 -3.19 -10.26
C GLU A 20 23.53 -3.78 -8.92
N ASN A 21 22.22 -3.93 -8.72
CA ASN A 21 21.61 -4.35 -7.45
C ASN A 21 21.29 -5.86 -7.37
N GLY A 22 21.96 -6.70 -8.17
CA GLY A 22 21.96 -8.16 -7.97
C GLY A 22 20.68 -8.91 -8.38
N VAL A 23 19.73 -8.27 -9.07
CA VAL A 23 18.56 -8.96 -9.61
C VAL A 23 18.96 -9.64 -10.92
N SER A 24 19.23 -10.92 -10.83
CA SER A 24 19.58 -11.78 -11.95
C SER A 24 18.49 -12.83 -12.14
N PHE A 25 17.70 -12.68 -13.19
CA PHE A 25 16.83 -13.76 -13.62
C PHE A 25 17.45 -14.45 -14.83
N SER A 26 17.67 -15.76 -14.71
CA SER A 26 17.95 -16.57 -15.89
C SER A 26 16.61 -16.99 -16.50
N PRO A 27 16.38 -16.77 -17.81
CA PRO A 27 15.20 -17.28 -18.49
C PRO A 27 15.00 -18.79 -18.29
N TRP A 28 16.09 -19.53 -18.14
CA TRP A 28 16.09 -20.96 -17.82
C TRP A 28 15.48 -21.27 -16.44
N GLN A 29 15.74 -20.44 -15.42
CA GLN A 29 15.17 -20.63 -14.08
C GLN A 29 13.66 -20.46 -14.10
N ILE A 30 13.12 -19.48 -14.85
CA ILE A 30 11.68 -19.32 -15.00
C ILE A 30 11.07 -20.54 -15.68
N LEU A 31 11.73 -21.04 -16.74
CA LEU A 31 11.29 -22.20 -17.50
C LEU A 31 11.25 -23.47 -16.63
N VAL A 32 12.33 -23.76 -15.90
CA VAL A 32 12.43 -24.99 -15.10
C VAL A 32 11.67 -24.88 -13.78
N GLN A 33 11.73 -23.73 -13.10
CA GLN A 33 11.09 -23.61 -11.80
C GLN A 33 9.60 -23.39 -11.95
N VAL A 34 9.09 -22.65 -12.94
CA VAL A 34 7.63 -22.43 -13.07
C VAL A 34 6.96 -23.47 -13.95
N LEU A 35 7.42 -23.64 -15.20
CA LEU A 35 6.69 -24.44 -16.18
C LEU A 35 6.74 -25.93 -15.82
N LEU A 36 7.84 -26.41 -15.27
CA LEU A 36 8.04 -27.82 -14.96
C LEU A 36 7.10 -28.33 -13.84
N PRO A 37 6.99 -27.71 -12.64
CA PRO A 37 6.01 -28.15 -11.65
C PRO A 37 4.56 -27.93 -12.08
N LEU A 38 4.26 -26.87 -12.85
CA LEU A 38 2.91 -26.70 -13.41
C LEU A 38 2.57 -27.82 -14.41
N LEU A 39 3.53 -28.19 -15.25
CA LEU A 39 3.39 -29.30 -16.19
C LEU A 39 3.25 -30.62 -15.45
N LEU A 40 4.03 -30.87 -14.39
CA LEU A 40 3.91 -32.06 -13.55
C LEU A 40 2.53 -32.14 -12.88
N VAL A 41 2.03 -31.03 -12.32
CA VAL A 41 0.69 -30.96 -11.71
C VAL A 41 -0.41 -31.20 -12.76
N TYR A 42 -0.27 -30.62 -13.95
CA TYR A 42 -1.19 -30.85 -15.06
C TYR A 42 -1.18 -32.31 -15.55
N LEU A 43 0.02 -32.91 -15.69
CA LEU A 43 0.17 -34.32 -16.06
C LEU A 43 -0.38 -35.24 -14.98
N ALA A 44 -0.11 -34.95 -13.71
CA ALA A 44 -0.65 -35.69 -12.57
C ALA A 44 -2.19 -35.64 -12.56
N TYR A 45 -2.78 -34.47 -12.77
CA TYR A 45 -4.23 -34.32 -12.94
C TYR A 45 -4.75 -35.16 -14.12
N ARG A 46 -4.07 -35.12 -15.27
CA ARG A 46 -4.45 -35.89 -16.47
C ARG A 46 -4.39 -37.39 -16.20
N LEU A 47 -3.33 -37.88 -15.58
CA LEU A 47 -3.14 -39.30 -15.24
C LEU A 47 -4.15 -39.75 -14.19
N LEU A 48 -4.34 -38.98 -13.12
CA LEU A 48 -5.32 -39.27 -12.07
C LEU A 48 -6.72 -39.37 -12.65
N ARG A 49 -7.12 -38.43 -13.52
CA ARG A 49 -8.41 -38.50 -14.21
C ARG A 49 -8.55 -39.75 -15.10
N LEU A 50 -7.49 -40.14 -15.81
CA LEU A 50 -7.48 -41.35 -16.64
C LEU A 50 -7.62 -42.62 -15.81
N VAL A 51 -6.85 -42.72 -14.71
CA VAL A 51 -6.87 -43.87 -13.80
C VAL A 51 -8.23 -43.96 -13.10
N VAL A 52 -8.73 -42.88 -12.52
CA VAL A 52 -10.05 -42.85 -11.87
C VAL A 52 -11.15 -43.24 -12.85
N ARG A 53 -11.11 -42.71 -14.08
CA ARG A 53 -12.07 -43.12 -15.13
C ARG A 53 -11.97 -44.62 -15.43
N ARG A 54 -10.77 -45.18 -15.58
CA ARG A 54 -10.55 -46.61 -15.82
C ARG A 54 -11.04 -47.48 -14.65
N VAL A 55 -10.71 -47.11 -13.42
CA VAL A 55 -11.13 -47.86 -12.22
C VAL A 55 -12.65 -47.83 -12.06
N LEU A 56 -13.29 -46.66 -12.28
CA LEU A 56 -14.74 -46.54 -12.23
C LEU A 56 -15.44 -47.29 -13.39
N LEU A 57 -14.74 -47.56 -14.51
CA LEU A 57 -15.22 -48.45 -15.58
C LEU A 57 -15.15 -49.92 -15.17
N LEU A 58 -14.05 -50.33 -14.56
CA LEU A 58 -13.84 -51.71 -14.12
C LEU A 58 -14.74 -52.10 -12.93
N ALA A 59 -15.14 -51.13 -12.11
CA ALA A 59 -16.02 -51.35 -10.97
C ALA A 59 -17.54 -51.31 -11.32
N GLU A 60 -17.89 -51.23 -12.61
CA GLU A 60 -19.29 -51.16 -13.12
C GLU A 60 -20.15 -50.10 -12.41
N VAL A 61 -19.50 -49.01 -11.98
CA VAL A 61 -20.15 -47.91 -11.27
C VAL A 61 -21.08 -47.16 -12.23
N SER A 62 -22.28 -46.80 -11.75
CA SER A 62 -23.25 -46.02 -12.52
C SER A 62 -22.62 -44.78 -13.15
N ASP A 63 -23.03 -44.46 -14.39
CA ASP A 63 -22.49 -43.30 -15.11
C ASP A 63 -22.72 -41.99 -14.34
N GLN A 64 -23.84 -41.88 -13.60
CA GLN A 64 -24.13 -40.73 -12.75
C GLN A 64 -23.07 -40.53 -11.65
N THR A 65 -22.68 -41.60 -10.95
CA THR A 65 -21.65 -41.53 -9.91
C THR A 65 -20.27 -41.26 -10.51
N ARG A 66 -19.96 -41.84 -11.68
CA ARG A 66 -18.68 -41.57 -12.36
C ARG A 66 -18.54 -40.10 -12.72
N ASP A 67 -19.56 -39.51 -13.33
CA ASP A 67 -19.51 -38.11 -13.75
C ASP A 67 -19.47 -37.16 -12.55
N ALA A 68 -20.16 -37.49 -11.46
CA ALA A 68 -20.05 -36.74 -10.20
C ALA A 68 -18.60 -36.73 -9.67
N VAL A 69 -17.94 -37.89 -9.63
CA VAL A 69 -16.55 -38.03 -9.16
C VAL A 69 -15.58 -37.26 -10.07
N LEU A 70 -15.69 -37.41 -11.39
CA LEU A 70 -14.82 -36.72 -12.34
C LEU A 70 -15.01 -35.20 -12.30
N ASN A 71 -16.24 -34.72 -12.12
CA ASN A 71 -16.54 -33.30 -11.98
C ASN A 71 -16.00 -32.72 -10.66
N TRP A 72 -16.04 -33.49 -9.57
CA TRP A 72 -15.45 -33.07 -8.30
C TRP A 72 -13.93 -32.94 -8.40
N ILE A 73 -13.26 -33.91 -9.02
CA ILE A 73 -11.81 -33.86 -9.30
C ILE A 73 -11.46 -32.63 -10.16
N ARG A 74 -12.26 -32.33 -11.20
CA ARG A 74 -12.07 -31.14 -12.03
C ARG A 74 -12.21 -29.86 -11.23
N ARG A 75 -13.24 -29.75 -10.37
CA ARG A 75 -13.45 -28.56 -9.51
C ARG A 75 -12.31 -28.40 -8.51
N ALA A 76 -11.84 -29.49 -7.90
CA ALA A 76 -10.69 -29.47 -6.99
C ALA A 76 -9.43 -28.96 -7.69
N TYR A 77 -9.12 -29.46 -8.89
CA TYR A 77 -8.01 -28.94 -9.71
C TYR A 77 -8.19 -27.46 -10.05
N LEU A 78 -9.41 -27.05 -10.43
CA LEU A 78 -9.70 -25.65 -10.79
C LEU A 78 -9.48 -24.67 -9.63
N LEU A 79 -9.70 -25.11 -8.39
CA LEU A 79 -9.46 -24.29 -7.19
C LEU A 79 -7.99 -24.32 -6.74
N LEU A 80 -7.35 -25.49 -6.75
CA LEU A 80 -5.99 -25.66 -6.24
C LEU A 80 -4.91 -25.15 -7.20
N PHE A 81 -5.14 -25.26 -8.51
CA PHE A 81 -4.18 -24.82 -9.52
C PHE A 81 -3.81 -23.33 -9.43
N PRO A 82 -4.75 -22.36 -9.36
CA PRO A 82 -4.38 -20.95 -9.23
C PRO A 82 -3.68 -20.63 -7.91
N LEU A 83 -4.05 -21.28 -6.80
CA LEU A 83 -3.36 -21.13 -5.52
C LEU A 83 -1.89 -21.59 -5.62
N LEU A 84 -1.64 -22.69 -6.32
CA LEU A 84 -0.29 -23.20 -6.55
C LEU A 84 0.50 -22.26 -7.46
N VAL A 85 -0.11 -21.77 -8.55
CA VAL A 85 0.50 -20.76 -9.43
C VAL A 85 0.88 -19.51 -8.64
N ILE A 86 -0.02 -18.98 -7.81
CA ILE A 86 0.25 -17.79 -6.98
C ILE A 86 1.35 -18.08 -5.97
N SER A 87 1.33 -19.22 -5.28
CA SER A 87 2.38 -19.59 -4.34
C SER A 87 3.74 -19.73 -5.01
N PHE A 88 3.78 -20.27 -6.23
CA PHE A 88 5.02 -20.49 -6.95
C PHE A 88 5.56 -19.20 -7.56
N ALA A 89 4.68 -18.41 -8.18
CA ALA A 89 4.99 -17.06 -8.66
C ALA A 89 5.46 -16.16 -7.51
N GLY A 90 4.84 -16.24 -6.34
CA GLY A 90 5.27 -15.49 -5.16
C GLY A 90 6.64 -15.91 -4.63
N ARG A 91 7.03 -17.18 -4.74
CA ARG A 91 8.39 -17.63 -4.37
C ARG A 91 9.45 -17.17 -5.37
N LEU A 92 9.12 -17.17 -6.66
CA LEU A 92 10.06 -16.88 -7.73
C LEU A 92 10.18 -15.40 -8.09
N LEU A 93 9.09 -14.65 -7.96
CA LEU A 93 9.04 -13.23 -8.31
C LEU A 93 8.82 -12.35 -7.08
N GLY A 94 8.43 -12.92 -5.94
CA GLY A 94 8.15 -12.14 -4.74
C GLY A 94 9.39 -11.39 -4.28
N ALA A 95 10.52 -12.09 -4.12
CA ALA A 95 11.76 -11.48 -3.63
C ALA A 95 12.23 -10.34 -4.54
N GLU A 96 12.11 -10.51 -5.85
CA GLU A 96 12.50 -9.54 -6.87
C GLU A 96 11.53 -8.36 -6.93
N ILE A 97 10.22 -8.62 -6.93
CA ILE A 97 9.18 -7.57 -6.89
C ILE A 97 9.33 -6.74 -5.61
N PHE A 98 9.49 -7.40 -4.46
CA PHE A 98 9.74 -6.71 -3.19
C PHE A 98 11.07 -5.97 -3.21
N GLY A 99 12.10 -6.50 -3.86
CA GLY A 99 13.39 -5.83 -4.06
C GLY A 99 13.27 -4.55 -4.90
N LEU A 100 12.58 -4.61 -6.04
CA LEU A 100 12.31 -3.45 -6.91
C LEU A 100 11.46 -2.40 -6.20
N ILE A 101 10.40 -2.82 -5.52
CA ILE A 101 9.56 -1.92 -4.71
C ILE A 101 10.42 -1.27 -3.61
N GLY A 102 11.27 -2.05 -2.93
CA GLY A 102 12.18 -1.56 -1.90
C GLY A 102 13.17 -0.53 -2.45
N GLN A 103 13.74 -0.75 -3.63
CA GLN A 103 14.62 0.22 -4.29
C GLN A 103 13.88 1.51 -4.66
N VAL A 104 12.69 1.39 -5.24
CA VAL A 104 11.85 2.55 -5.59
C VAL A 104 11.50 3.33 -4.32
N ILE A 105 11.05 2.66 -3.26
CA ILE A 105 10.75 3.30 -1.97
C ILE A 105 12.01 3.94 -1.38
N GLY A 106 13.16 3.28 -1.48
CA GLY A 106 14.45 3.82 -1.03
C GLY A 106 14.78 5.13 -1.73
N VAL A 107 14.68 5.18 -3.05
CA VAL A 107 14.88 6.41 -3.85
C VAL A 107 13.86 7.49 -3.49
N LEU A 108 12.58 7.12 -3.28
CA LEU A 108 11.53 8.07 -2.87
C LEU A 108 11.71 8.58 -1.43
N ASN A 109 12.40 7.82 -0.59
CA ASN A 109 12.70 8.18 0.79
C ASN A 109 14.02 8.95 0.92
N GLU A 110 14.83 9.00 -0.14
CA GLU A 110 16.02 9.83 -0.18
C GLU A 110 15.63 11.31 -0.07
N PRO A 111 16.21 12.05 0.89
CA PRO A 111 15.86 13.44 1.09
C PRO A 111 16.47 14.30 -0.02
N PHE A 112 15.62 15.03 -0.74
CA PHE A 112 16.06 16.01 -1.73
C PHE A 112 16.35 17.38 -1.10
N PHE A 113 15.87 17.62 0.11
CA PHE A 113 16.13 18.83 0.88
C PHE A 113 16.34 18.49 2.35
N GLU A 114 17.43 18.99 2.91
CA GLU A 114 17.78 18.84 4.32
C GLU A 114 18.10 20.20 4.93
N SER A 115 17.49 20.50 6.08
CA SER A 115 17.79 21.71 6.84
C SER A 115 17.66 21.44 8.33
N GLY A 116 18.80 21.43 9.03
CA GLY A 116 18.87 21.12 10.46
C GLY A 116 18.35 19.71 10.75
N THR A 117 17.16 19.62 11.33
CA THR A 117 16.48 18.35 11.65
C THR A 117 15.37 17.99 10.67
N THR A 118 15.03 18.89 9.74
CA THR A 118 14.01 18.63 8.72
C THR A 118 14.62 17.91 7.54
N ARG A 119 14.06 16.76 7.19
CA ARG A 119 14.41 16.00 5.99
C ARG A 119 13.17 15.85 5.12
N LEU A 120 13.20 16.44 3.93
CA LEU A 120 12.11 16.37 2.97
C LEU A 120 12.49 15.40 1.85
N SER A 121 11.72 14.33 1.75
CA SER A 121 11.78 13.35 0.67
C SER A 121 10.44 13.32 -0.09
N VAL A 122 10.39 12.59 -1.20
CA VAL A 122 9.15 12.46 -1.97
C VAL A 122 8.07 11.77 -1.13
N ILE A 123 8.45 10.79 -0.30
CA ILE A 123 7.52 10.13 0.61
C ILE A 123 6.97 11.09 1.67
N THR A 124 7.79 12.02 2.19
CA THR A 124 7.31 13.06 3.11
C THR A 124 6.20 13.88 2.46
N LEU A 125 6.38 14.35 1.22
CA LEU A 125 5.37 15.11 0.49
C LEU A 125 4.08 14.31 0.27
N LEU A 126 4.20 13.02 -0.08
CA LEU A 126 3.05 12.13 -0.24
C LEU A 126 2.28 11.96 1.07
N LEU A 127 2.98 11.84 2.19
CA LEU A 127 2.37 11.72 3.52
C LEU A 127 1.69 13.01 4.00
N LEU A 128 2.01 14.18 3.44
CA LEU A 128 1.29 15.42 3.76
C LEU A 128 -0.18 15.35 3.35
N VAL A 129 -0.51 14.69 2.23
CA VAL A 129 -1.90 14.59 1.73
C VAL A 129 -2.85 13.97 2.76
N PRO A 130 -2.60 12.76 3.29
CA PRO A 130 -3.47 12.19 4.32
C PRO A 130 -3.44 12.99 5.64
N ILE A 131 -2.32 13.65 5.99
CA ILE A 131 -2.27 14.53 7.16
C ILE A 131 -3.24 15.71 7.00
N PHE A 132 -3.22 16.39 5.85
CA PHE A 132 -4.14 17.49 5.55
C PHE A 132 -5.59 17.01 5.55
N ALA A 133 -5.87 15.87 4.92
CA ALA A 133 -7.20 15.29 4.89
C ALA A 133 -7.71 14.98 6.32
N PHE A 134 -6.87 14.36 7.15
CA PHE A 134 -7.20 14.03 8.54
C PHE A 134 -7.38 15.29 9.39
N ALA A 135 -6.48 16.27 9.29
CA ALA A 135 -6.58 17.53 10.02
C ALA A 135 -7.86 18.30 9.65
N SER A 136 -8.19 18.34 8.35
CA SER A 136 -9.43 18.95 7.86
C SER A 136 -10.66 18.24 8.42
N TRP A 137 -10.68 16.90 8.37
CA TRP A 137 -11.76 16.07 8.90
C TRP A 137 -11.97 16.30 10.40
N VAL A 138 -10.91 16.20 11.22
CA VAL A 138 -10.98 16.44 12.67
C VAL A 138 -11.44 17.85 12.99
N SER A 139 -10.93 18.86 12.27
CA SER A 139 -11.35 20.25 12.47
C SER A 139 -12.85 20.43 12.17
N HIS A 140 -13.35 19.80 11.11
CA HIS A 140 -14.75 19.90 10.71
C HIS A 140 -15.67 19.26 11.76
N LEU A 141 -15.31 18.06 12.23
CA LEU A 141 -16.01 17.40 13.34
C LEU A 141 -16.03 18.26 14.60
N THR A 142 -14.89 18.88 14.91
CA THR A 142 -14.78 19.78 16.08
C THR A 142 -15.71 20.97 15.94
N LYS A 143 -15.75 21.63 14.76
CA LYS A 143 -16.68 22.74 14.50
C LYS A 143 -18.13 22.31 14.74
N GLN A 144 -18.55 21.21 14.13
CA GLN A 144 -19.93 20.71 14.27
C GLN A 144 -20.27 20.39 15.74
N ALA A 145 -19.34 19.78 16.48
CA ALA A 145 -19.55 19.45 17.88
C ALA A 145 -19.64 20.70 18.76
N VAL A 146 -18.74 21.66 18.59
CA VAL A 146 -18.73 22.93 19.32
C VAL A 146 -20.00 23.73 19.03
N GLU A 147 -20.36 23.82 17.75
CA GLU A 147 -21.53 24.55 17.31
C GLU A 147 -22.79 23.91 17.90
N SER A 148 -23.06 22.63 17.66
CA SER A 148 -24.31 21.95 18.07
C SER A 148 -24.43 21.64 19.56
N ARG A 149 -23.33 21.30 20.25
CA ARG A 149 -23.40 20.79 21.63
C ARG A 149 -23.06 21.83 22.68
N LEU A 150 -22.13 22.74 22.38
CA LEU A 150 -21.72 23.77 23.33
C LEU A 150 -22.46 25.08 23.07
N LEU A 151 -22.20 25.73 21.93
CA LEU A 151 -22.59 27.12 21.68
C LEU A 151 -24.11 27.30 21.56
N GLU A 152 -24.84 26.29 21.08
CA GLU A 152 -26.30 26.32 21.05
C GLU A 152 -26.93 26.35 22.44
N ARG A 153 -26.36 25.61 23.40
CA ARG A 153 -26.89 25.51 24.77
C ARG A 153 -26.73 26.79 25.58
N ILE A 154 -25.78 27.64 25.21
CA ILE A 154 -25.49 28.92 25.87
C ILE A 154 -26.27 30.10 25.26
N GLY A 155 -27.14 29.84 24.28
CA GLY A 155 -28.05 30.87 23.73
C GLY A 155 -27.36 31.97 22.93
N LEU A 156 -26.18 31.70 22.36
CA LEU A 156 -25.49 32.65 21.49
C LEU A 156 -26.26 32.85 20.17
N ASP A 157 -26.24 34.07 19.65
CA ASP A 157 -26.80 34.36 18.34
C ASP A 157 -26.04 33.59 17.22
N PRO A 158 -26.71 33.27 16.10
CA PRO A 158 -26.14 32.46 15.04
C PRO A 158 -24.82 33.02 14.47
N ALA A 159 -24.68 34.35 14.39
CA ALA A 159 -23.50 34.99 13.82
C ALA A 159 -22.28 34.84 14.75
N ARG A 160 -22.42 35.12 16.06
CA ARG A 160 -21.35 34.88 17.05
C ARG A 160 -20.99 33.41 17.15
N ARG A 161 -22.00 32.53 17.17
CA ARG A 161 -21.79 31.07 17.21
C ARG A 161 -20.96 30.57 16.04
N PHE A 162 -21.31 30.96 14.80
CA PHE A 162 -20.55 30.58 13.61
C PHE A 162 -19.10 31.10 13.67
N SER A 163 -18.91 32.33 14.15
CA SER A 163 -17.60 32.99 14.22
C SER A 163 -16.68 32.28 15.22
N ILE A 164 -17.17 32.03 16.45
CA ILE A 164 -16.42 31.32 17.50
C ILE A 164 -16.11 29.88 17.07
N ALA A 165 -17.09 29.15 16.54
CA ALA A 165 -16.87 27.78 16.08
C ALA A 165 -15.85 27.72 14.93
N SER A 166 -15.84 28.72 14.05
CA SER A 166 -14.86 28.81 12.96
C SER A 166 -13.46 29.14 13.47
N LEU A 167 -13.31 30.03 14.46
CA LEU A 167 -12.02 30.29 15.11
C LEU A 167 -11.46 29.02 15.78
N ILE A 168 -12.30 28.30 16.53
CA ILE A 168 -11.89 27.02 17.15
C ILE A 168 -11.52 25.99 16.09
N ARG A 169 -12.28 25.91 14.99
CA ARG A 169 -11.94 25.03 13.85
C ARG A 169 -10.54 25.31 13.32
N TYR A 170 -10.21 26.58 13.07
CA TYR A 170 -8.90 26.94 12.54
C TYR A 170 -7.79 26.67 13.55
N ALA A 171 -8.02 26.92 14.84
CA ALA A 171 -7.05 26.57 15.89
C ALA A 171 -6.77 25.07 15.91
N VAL A 172 -7.81 24.23 15.89
CA VAL A 172 -7.67 22.77 15.85
C VAL A 172 -6.98 22.31 14.57
N LEU A 173 -7.34 22.88 13.41
CA LEU A 173 -6.71 22.57 12.13
C LEU A 173 -5.19 22.81 12.20
N VAL A 174 -4.76 23.98 12.70
CA VAL A 174 -3.35 24.33 12.84
C VAL A 174 -2.64 23.37 13.80
N ILE A 175 -3.22 23.08 14.97
CA ILE A 175 -2.62 22.18 15.96
C ILE A 175 -2.42 20.77 15.38
N VAL A 176 -3.45 20.20 14.74
CA VAL A 176 -3.36 18.86 14.15
C VAL A 176 -2.36 18.83 12.99
N MET A 177 -2.29 19.88 12.18
CA MET A 177 -1.27 19.99 11.12
C MET A 177 0.14 20.06 11.69
N VAL A 178 0.39 20.85 12.74
CA VAL A 178 1.70 20.95 13.39
C VAL A 178 2.15 19.60 13.92
N ILE A 179 1.25 18.86 14.58
CA ILE A 179 1.52 17.51 15.06
C ILE A 179 1.82 16.56 13.88
N GLY A 180 0.98 16.56 12.85
CA GLY A 180 1.14 15.69 11.69
C GLY A 180 2.46 15.94 10.93
N PHE A 181 2.84 17.20 10.74
CA PHE A 181 4.09 17.57 10.09
C PHE A 181 5.30 17.12 10.93
N SER A 182 5.22 17.24 12.26
CA SER A 182 6.28 16.72 13.15
C SER A 182 6.43 15.20 13.06
N MET A 183 5.35 14.44 12.82
CA MET A 183 5.40 12.98 12.67
C MET A 183 6.14 12.54 11.41
N VAL A 184 6.13 13.37 10.36
CA VAL A 184 6.85 13.09 9.09
C VAL A 184 8.22 13.77 9.03
N GLY A 185 8.74 14.22 10.17
CA GLY A 185 10.09 14.77 10.28
C GLY A 185 10.24 16.22 9.84
N ILE A 186 9.15 16.99 9.73
CA ILE A 186 9.22 18.43 9.46
C ILE A 186 9.33 19.18 10.79
N ASN A 187 10.48 19.81 11.04
CA ASN A 187 10.67 20.66 12.21
C ASN A 187 9.98 22.02 11.98
N LEU A 188 8.96 22.30 12.80
CA LEU A 188 8.20 23.55 12.79
C LEU A 188 8.53 24.47 13.96
N SER A 189 9.59 24.21 14.74
CA SER A 189 9.90 24.97 15.95
C SER A 189 10.10 26.46 15.67
N SER A 190 10.75 26.82 14.55
CA SER A 190 10.90 28.22 14.13
C SER A 190 9.55 28.87 13.82
N LEU A 191 8.68 28.17 13.07
CA LEU A 191 7.32 28.65 12.79
C LEU A 191 6.49 28.76 14.08
N ALA A 192 6.59 27.80 14.99
CA ALA A 192 5.88 27.80 16.27
C ALA A 192 6.28 29.01 17.12
N VAL A 193 7.56 29.37 17.17
CA VAL A 193 8.04 30.60 17.83
C VAL A 193 7.46 31.84 17.15
N MET A 194 7.51 31.92 15.82
CA MET A 194 6.95 33.06 15.08
C MET A 194 5.44 33.21 15.33
N PHE A 195 4.68 32.11 15.26
CA PHE A 195 3.25 32.11 15.57
C PHE A 195 2.97 32.41 17.04
N GLY A 196 3.85 32.02 17.96
CA GLY A 196 3.76 32.41 19.37
C GLY A 196 3.85 33.92 19.54
N VAL A 197 4.83 34.57 18.90
CA VAL A 197 4.98 36.03 18.91
C VAL A 197 3.78 36.72 18.24
N LEU A 198 3.32 36.21 17.09
CA LEU A 198 2.12 36.72 16.42
C LEU A 198 0.87 36.58 17.31
N GLY A 199 0.71 35.47 18.00
CA GLY A 199 -0.40 35.24 18.94
C GLY A 199 -0.40 36.24 20.10
N ILE A 200 0.77 36.54 20.66
CA ILE A 200 0.93 37.58 21.67
C ILE A 200 0.55 38.96 21.10
N GLY A 201 1.01 39.28 19.88
CA GLY A 201 0.68 40.53 19.20
C GLY A 201 -0.82 40.70 18.93
N ILE A 202 -1.50 39.63 18.47
CA ILE A 202 -2.95 39.60 18.29
C ILE A 202 -3.64 39.80 19.65
N GLY A 203 -3.14 39.16 20.71
CA GLY A 203 -3.64 39.35 22.07
C GLY A 203 -3.59 40.81 22.51
N PHE A 204 -2.45 41.49 22.36
CA PHE A 204 -2.33 42.92 22.65
C PHE A 204 -3.25 43.79 21.80
N GLY A 205 -3.41 43.48 20.51
CA GLY A 205 -4.30 44.22 19.61
C GLY A 205 -5.79 44.09 19.97
N LEU A 206 -6.19 42.93 20.50
CA LEU A 206 -7.58 42.68 20.91
C LEU A 206 -7.93 43.22 22.30
N GLN A 207 -6.93 43.59 23.12
CA GLN A 207 -7.17 44.08 24.48
C GLN A 207 -8.13 45.27 24.54
N SER A 208 -8.01 46.22 23.61
CA SER A 208 -8.88 47.42 23.57
C SER A 208 -10.35 47.12 23.26
N VAL A 209 -10.62 46.04 22.52
CA VAL A 209 -11.98 45.61 22.15
C VAL A 209 -12.65 44.83 23.29
N VAL A 210 -11.87 44.09 24.07
CA VAL A 210 -12.39 43.29 25.20
C VAL A 210 -12.50 44.12 26.49
N ALA A 211 -11.67 45.17 26.63
CA ALA A 211 -11.64 46.01 27.82
C ALA A 211 -12.73 47.10 27.87
N ASN A 212 -13.54 47.23 26.83
CA ASN A 212 -14.59 48.24 26.68
C ASN A 212 -15.95 47.59 26.47
#